data_AF-A0A4P6A4S1-F1
#
_entry.id   AF-A0A4P6A4S1-F1
#
_cell.length_a   1.000
_cell.length_b   1.000
_cell.length_c   1.000
_cell.angle_alpha   90.00
_cell.angle_beta   90.00
_cell.angle_gamma   90.00
#
_symmetry.space_group_name_H-M   'P 1'
#
loop_
_entity.id
_entity.type
_entity.pdbx_description
1 polymer ?
#
loop_
_entity_poly.entity_id
_entity_poly.type
_entity_poly.pdbx_seq_one_letter_code
_entity_poly.pdbx_strand_id
1 'polypeptide(L)'
;MLPASGDIHDYYTLGSYYWPDETKEDGLPWIYKDGQFNPISNGPETDWLRRKSMLNSLEILALAFYFSEDIVYLEKAKDIVETWFINNDTKMNPNVDYGKAIPGKSAGTNFSIIDWTDIGKVATVAQLLKRTGLWQEKEASKIRLWFEEYYVWLTTSEFGKLEETRKNNHGTNYDYQAIGLMIYLGKKGDAIEKLNAVKTTRIAAQIEPDGSQPLELARTKSVNYSVNNLWALARITDLGRRHTPVDLMDFESKHGASIEAAMSFLVPYILGEKMWNWKQITGGGAEKQLQNLAAPKINKIALLLGEKPLIDTISVYEKLSAADVMTYAPY
;
A
#
# COMPACT_ATOMS: atom_id res chain seq x y z
N MET A 1 -24.04 2.94 1.73
CA MET A 1 -24.54 3.86 0.68
C MET A 1 -24.27 3.19 -0.66
N LEU A 2 -25.11 3.40 -1.66
CA LEU A 2 -24.79 2.92 -3.01
C LEU A 2 -23.89 3.95 -3.72
N PRO A 3 -22.85 3.51 -4.45
CA PRO A 3 -22.05 4.40 -5.28
C PRO A 3 -22.89 5.01 -6.40
N ALA A 4 -22.35 6.05 -7.04
CA ALA A 4 -23.07 6.80 -8.07
C ALA A 4 -23.39 5.97 -9.34
N SER A 5 -22.73 4.83 -9.55
CA SER A 5 -23.09 3.85 -10.58
C SER A 5 -24.48 3.22 -10.36
N GLY A 6 -24.94 3.16 -9.10
CA GLY A 6 -26.06 2.33 -8.70
C GLY A 6 -25.75 0.83 -8.61
N ASP A 7 -24.52 0.41 -8.89
CA ASP A 7 -24.06 -0.98 -8.75
C ASP A 7 -23.56 -1.23 -7.32
N ILE A 8 -24.14 -2.24 -6.65
CA ILE A 8 -23.76 -2.61 -5.28
C ILE A 8 -22.35 -3.23 -5.20
N HIS A 9 -21.82 -3.70 -6.34
CA HIS A 9 -20.52 -4.38 -6.45
C HIS A 9 -19.36 -3.40 -6.60
N ASP A 10 -19.61 -2.12 -6.83
CA ASP A 10 -18.57 -1.11 -6.95
C ASP A 10 -18.05 -0.66 -5.57
N TYR A 11 -16.72 -0.74 -5.40
CA TYR A 11 -16.07 -0.33 -4.15
C TYR A 11 -16.26 1.17 -3.88
N TYR A 12 -16.82 1.49 -2.72
CA TYR A 12 -17.17 2.85 -2.37
C TYR A 12 -16.50 3.33 -1.08
N THR A 13 -15.76 4.43 -1.16
CA THR A 13 -15.21 5.13 0.01
C THR A 13 -15.24 6.64 -0.17
N LEU A 14 -15.05 7.38 0.93
CA LEU A 14 -14.94 8.83 0.90
C LEU A 14 -13.49 9.29 1.04
N GLY A 15 -13.15 10.43 0.46
CA GLY A 15 -11.85 11.05 0.62
C GLY A 15 -11.58 11.38 2.09
N SER A 16 -10.59 10.72 2.69
CA SER A 16 -10.36 10.74 4.14
C SER A 16 -10.00 12.09 4.75
N TYR A 17 -9.63 13.07 3.90
CA TYR A 17 -9.27 14.43 4.31
C TYR A 17 -10.24 15.49 3.78
N TYR A 18 -11.39 15.07 3.26
CA TYR A 18 -12.43 15.97 2.81
C TYR A 18 -13.50 16.13 3.89
N TRP A 19 -13.93 17.36 4.12
CA TRP A 19 -14.89 17.75 5.14
C TRP A 19 -15.98 18.65 4.55
N PRO A 20 -17.21 18.65 5.10
CA PRO A 20 -18.21 19.64 4.73
C PRO A 20 -17.67 21.07 4.80
N ASP A 21 -18.04 21.91 3.83
CA ASP A 21 -17.72 23.33 3.83
C ASP A 21 -18.67 24.09 4.76
N GLU A 22 -18.20 24.41 5.96
CA GLU A 22 -18.98 25.14 6.97
C GLU A 22 -19.42 26.55 6.52
N THR A 23 -18.90 27.06 5.40
CA THR A 23 -19.33 28.35 4.81
C THR A 23 -20.55 28.23 3.90
N LYS A 24 -21.07 27.01 3.68
CA LYS A 24 -22.19 26.69 2.79
C LYS A 24 -23.32 26.05 3.58
N GLU A 25 -24.56 26.39 3.22
CA GLU A 25 -25.76 25.90 3.91
C GLU A 25 -25.90 24.36 3.84
N ASP A 26 -25.52 23.76 2.71
CA ASP A 26 -25.56 22.31 2.47
C ASP A 26 -24.21 21.62 2.75
N GLY A 27 -23.17 22.38 3.12
CA GLY A 27 -21.83 21.85 3.36
C GLY A 27 -21.09 21.36 2.11
N LEU A 28 -21.56 21.69 0.90
CA LEU A 28 -20.99 21.20 -0.36
C LEU A 28 -20.35 22.31 -1.22
N PRO A 29 -19.34 21.99 -2.04
CA PRO A 29 -18.61 20.72 -2.08
C PRO A 29 -17.71 20.54 -0.85
N TRP A 30 -17.40 19.30 -0.48
CA TRP A 30 -16.45 19.07 0.61
C TRP A 30 -15.06 19.66 0.29
N ILE A 31 -14.40 20.22 1.31
CA ILE A 31 -13.11 20.89 1.24
C ILE A 31 -11.98 20.04 1.80
N TYR A 32 -10.79 20.16 1.20
CA TYR A 32 -9.60 19.39 1.57
C TYR A 32 -8.90 19.98 2.80
N LYS A 33 -8.70 19.18 3.84
CA LYS A 33 -7.95 19.51 5.06
C LYS A 33 -6.81 18.49 5.27
N ASP A 34 -5.62 18.77 4.73
CA ASP A 34 -4.49 17.83 4.74
C ASP A 34 -4.21 17.24 6.13
N GLY A 35 -4.15 15.91 6.21
CA GLY A 35 -3.86 15.19 7.45
C GLY A 35 -4.97 15.21 8.51
N GLN A 36 -6.02 16.00 8.32
CA GLN A 36 -7.18 16.06 9.22
C GLN A 36 -8.20 15.00 8.79
N PHE A 37 -8.15 13.87 9.48
CA PHE A 37 -8.93 12.69 9.14
C PHE A 37 -10.42 12.87 9.46
N ASN A 38 -11.28 12.75 8.45
CA ASN A 38 -12.74 12.76 8.62
C ASN A 38 -13.23 11.35 9.00
N PRO A 39 -13.75 11.14 10.22
CA PRO A 39 -14.16 9.82 10.69
C PRO A 39 -15.30 9.19 9.88
N ILE A 40 -16.11 10.01 9.20
CA ILE A 40 -17.18 9.53 8.30
C ILE A 40 -16.60 8.68 7.16
N SER A 41 -15.35 8.93 6.72
CA SER A 41 -14.75 8.09 5.68
C SER A 41 -14.50 6.64 6.11
N ASN A 42 -14.62 6.34 7.42
CA ASN A 42 -14.57 5.00 7.98
C ASN A 42 -15.93 4.52 8.49
N GLY A 43 -17.03 5.24 8.20
CA GLY A 43 -18.35 4.85 8.64
C GLY A 43 -18.85 3.58 7.94
N PRO A 44 -19.86 2.91 8.52
CA PRO A 44 -20.44 1.66 7.99
C PRO A 44 -21.10 1.81 6.61
N GLU A 45 -21.32 3.05 6.17
CA GLU A 45 -21.85 3.40 4.85
C GLU A 45 -20.82 3.26 3.71
N THR A 46 -19.53 3.11 4.06
CA THR A 46 -18.41 2.90 3.13
C THR A 46 -17.83 1.49 3.24
N ASP A 47 -17.02 1.09 2.27
CA ASP A 47 -16.31 -0.20 2.28
C ASP A 47 -14.96 -0.16 2.96
N TRP A 48 -14.53 1.00 3.47
CA TRP A 48 -13.17 1.18 3.99
C TRP A 48 -12.84 0.21 5.13
N LEU A 49 -13.73 0.09 6.12
CA LEU A 49 -13.56 -0.83 7.25
C LEU A 49 -13.75 -2.30 6.84
N ARG A 50 -14.69 -2.59 5.94
CA ARG A 50 -14.93 -3.95 5.43
C ARG A 50 -13.69 -4.47 4.71
N ARG A 51 -13.15 -3.70 3.77
CA ARG A 51 -11.90 -3.98 3.06
C ARG A 51 -10.72 -4.13 4.02
N LYS A 52 -10.61 -3.25 5.03
CA LYS A 52 -9.53 -3.34 6.04
C LYS A 52 -9.65 -4.63 6.84
N SER A 53 -10.86 -4.97 7.30
CA SER A 53 -11.12 -6.20 8.04
C SER A 53 -10.81 -7.43 7.20
N MET A 54 -11.24 -7.44 5.95
CA MET A 54 -10.99 -8.52 4.99
C MET A 54 -9.49 -8.76 4.83
N LEU A 55 -8.71 -7.74 4.46
CA LEU A 55 -7.25 -7.87 4.28
C LEU A 55 -6.55 -8.33 5.56
N ASN A 56 -6.91 -7.76 6.72
CA ASN A 56 -6.33 -8.14 8.01
C ASN A 56 -6.66 -9.59 8.39
N SER A 57 -7.91 -10.02 8.15
CA SER A 57 -8.32 -11.40 8.41
C SER A 57 -7.56 -12.39 7.55
N LEU A 58 -7.37 -12.10 6.26
CA LEU A 58 -6.58 -12.95 5.36
C LEU A 58 -5.12 -13.09 5.83
N GLU A 59 -4.51 -11.99 6.25
CA GLU A 59 -3.15 -12.01 6.80
C GLU A 59 -3.05 -12.87 8.06
N ILE A 60 -3.94 -12.65 9.03
CA ILE A 60 -3.96 -13.40 10.30
C ILE A 60 -4.19 -14.89 10.05
N LEU A 61 -5.14 -15.25 9.18
CA LEU A 61 -5.45 -16.64 8.87
C LEU A 61 -4.31 -17.33 8.11
N ALA A 62 -3.69 -16.64 7.15
CA ALA A 62 -2.52 -17.17 6.44
C ALA A 62 -1.34 -17.41 7.39
N LEU A 63 -1.08 -16.48 8.32
CA LEU A 63 -0.07 -16.64 9.36
C LEU A 63 -0.39 -17.79 10.31
N ALA A 64 -1.64 -17.88 10.78
CA ALA A 64 -2.07 -18.94 11.67
C ALA A 64 -1.90 -20.31 11.00
N PHE A 65 -2.31 -20.45 9.74
CA PHE A 65 -2.03 -21.65 8.94
C PHE A 65 -0.53 -21.92 8.80
N TYR A 66 0.28 -20.92 8.44
CA TYR A 66 1.71 -21.12 8.22
C TYR A 66 2.44 -21.68 9.45
N PHE A 67 2.08 -21.24 10.66
CA PHE A 67 2.72 -21.71 11.90
C PHE A 67 2.13 -22.98 12.49
N SER A 68 0.85 -23.26 12.25
CA SER A 68 0.16 -24.41 12.86
C SER A 68 -0.06 -25.58 11.91
N GLU A 69 0.00 -25.33 10.60
CA GLU A 69 -0.45 -26.22 9.53
C GLU A 69 -1.93 -26.66 9.64
N ASP A 70 -2.73 -26.00 10.50
CA ASP A 70 -4.14 -26.33 10.69
C ASP A 70 -5.01 -25.75 9.55
N ILE A 71 -5.61 -26.66 8.78
CA ILE A 71 -6.35 -26.33 7.56
C ILE A 71 -7.59 -25.46 7.83
N VAL A 72 -8.14 -25.47 9.04
CA VAL A 72 -9.34 -24.69 9.42
C VAL A 72 -9.16 -23.20 9.15
N TYR A 73 -7.93 -22.68 9.29
CA TYR A 73 -7.62 -21.28 9.02
C TYR A 73 -7.71 -20.95 7.53
N LEU A 74 -7.24 -21.86 6.66
CA LEU A 74 -7.36 -21.68 5.21
C LEU A 74 -8.78 -21.91 4.71
N GLU A 75 -9.55 -22.82 5.31
CA GLU A 75 -10.99 -22.92 5.01
C GLU A 75 -11.70 -21.60 5.28
N LYS A 76 -11.39 -20.93 6.40
CA LYS A 76 -11.98 -19.62 6.67
C LYS A 76 -11.47 -18.54 5.70
N ALA A 77 -10.19 -18.58 5.33
CA ALA A 77 -9.62 -17.63 4.38
C ALA A 77 -10.26 -17.81 2.98
N LYS A 78 -10.53 -19.05 2.59
CA LYS A 78 -11.27 -19.40 1.37
C LYS A 78 -12.64 -18.74 1.34
N ASP A 79 -13.44 -18.88 2.39
CA ASP A 79 -14.78 -18.24 2.47
C ASP A 79 -14.70 -16.72 2.23
N ILE A 80 -13.70 -16.07 2.83
CA ILE A 80 -13.51 -14.63 2.71
C ILE A 80 -13.18 -14.25 1.26
N VAL A 81 -12.24 -14.96 0.62
CA VAL A 81 -11.86 -14.68 -0.77
C VAL A 81 -13.00 -14.98 -1.73
N GLU A 82 -13.72 -16.09 -1.55
CA GLU A 82 -14.86 -16.45 -2.39
C GLU A 82 -15.99 -15.43 -2.27
N THR A 83 -16.29 -14.98 -1.05
CA THR A 83 -17.31 -13.94 -0.83
C THR A 83 -16.93 -12.63 -1.51
N TRP A 84 -15.67 -12.21 -1.41
CA TRP A 84 -15.31 -10.85 -1.80
C TRP A 84 -14.94 -10.71 -3.28
N PHE A 85 -14.55 -11.79 -3.94
CA PHE A 85 -14.04 -11.74 -5.32
C PHE A 85 -14.75 -12.66 -6.31
N ILE A 86 -15.50 -13.67 -5.85
CA ILE A 86 -16.02 -14.73 -6.73
C ILE A 86 -17.55 -14.80 -6.72
N ASN A 87 -18.16 -14.76 -5.55
CA ASN A 87 -19.60 -14.94 -5.41
C ASN A 87 -20.34 -13.77 -6.08
N ASN A 88 -21.17 -14.05 -7.08
CA ASN A 88 -21.89 -13.03 -7.84
C ASN A 88 -22.81 -12.15 -6.97
N ASP A 89 -23.28 -12.63 -5.82
CA ASP A 89 -24.15 -11.85 -4.94
C ASP A 89 -23.37 -10.82 -4.10
N THR A 90 -22.05 -10.98 -3.96
CA THR A 90 -21.25 -10.22 -2.99
C THR A 90 -19.90 -9.71 -3.52
N LYS A 91 -19.46 -10.17 -4.70
CA LYS A 91 -18.14 -9.83 -5.25
C LYS A 91 -17.99 -8.34 -5.44
N MET A 92 -16.75 -7.87 -5.33
CA MET A 92 -16.38 -6.54 -5.76
C MET A 92 -16.05 -6.54 -7.25
N ASN A 93 -16.46 -5.51 -8.00
CA ASN A 93 -15.99 -5.27 -9.36
C ASN A 93 -14.49 -4.91 -9.38
N PRO A 94 -13.71 -5.36 -10.37
CA PRO A 94 -12.25 -5.20 -10.39
C PRO A 94 -11.79 -3.78 -10.79
N ASN A 95 -12.29 -2.76 -10.10
CA ASN A 95 -11.93 -1.34 -10.25
C ASN A 95 -12.12 -0.59 -8.92
N VAL A 96 -11.66 0.66 -8.83
CA VAL A 96 -11.98 1.55 -7.69
C VAL A 96 -12.54 2.89 -8.13
N ASP A 97 -13.37 2.88 -9.17
CA ASP A 97 -13.89 4.09 -9.82
C ASP A 97 -14.74 4.97 -8.88
N TYR A 98 -15.25 4.41 -7.80
CA TYR A 98 -16.08 5.11 -6.79
C TYR A 98 -15.41 5.22 -5.43
N GLY A 99 -14.12 4.90 -5.37
CA GLY A 99 -13.31 5.04 -4.18
C GLY A 99 -12.83 6.48 -3.96
N LYS A 100 -12.69 6.86 -2.69
CA LYS A 100 -12.34 8.22 -2.24
C LYS A 100 -13.18 9.32 -2.91
N ALA A 101 -14.48 9.09 -3.04
CA ALA A 101 -15.45 10.07 -3.50
C ALA A 101 -15.37 11.37 -2.69
N ILE A 102 -15.68 12.48 -3.34
CA ILE A 102 -15.72 13.82 -2.75
C ILE A 102 -17.14 14.36 -2.92
N PRO A 103 -17.97 14.37 -1.87
CA PRO A 103 -19.33 14.88 -1.95
C PRO A 103 -19.40 16.29 -2.55
N GLY A 104 -20.32 16.46 -3.51
CA GLY A 104 -20.50 17.70 -4.28
C GLY A 104 -19.42 17.97 -5.34
N LYS A 105 -18.46 17.06 -5.57
CA LYS A 105 -17.35 17.29 -6.51
C LYS A 105 -17.00 16.12 -7.42
N SER A 106 -16.84 14.91 -6.88
CA SER A 106 -16.43 13.73 -7.66
C SER A 106 -16.98 12.44 -7.10
N ALA A 107 -17.45 11.54 -7.97
CA ALA A 107 -17.95 10.22 -7.59
C ALA A 107 -16.84 9.24 -7.13
N GLY A 108 -15.59 9.50 -7.53
CA GLY A 108 -14.40 8.78 -7.09
C GLY A 108 -13.13 9.50 -7.51
N THR A 109 -11.96 9.02 -7.07
CA THR A 109 -10.66 9.61 -7.42
C THR A 109 -9.57 8.54 -7.58
N ASN A 110 -8.56 8.86 -8.39
CA ASN A 110 -7.35 8.04 -8.57
C ASN A 110 -6.68 7.67 -7.23
N PHE A 111 -6.78 8.54 -6.23
CA PHE A 111 -6.15 8.32 -4.93
C PHE A 111 -6.70 7.10 -4.18
N SER A 112 -7.83 6.52 -4.60
CA SER A 112 -8.35 5.27 -4.02
C SER A 112 -7.48 4.05 -4.30
N ILE A 113 -6.58 4.11 -5.28
CA ILE A 113 -5.67 2.99 -5.59
C ILE A 113 -4.79 2.66 -4.37
N ILE A 114 -4.40 3.66 -3.58
CA ILE A 114 -3.61 3.44 -2.36
C ILE A 114 -4.36 2.62 -1.29
N ASP A 115 -5.69 2.51 -1.36
CA ASP A 115 -6.48 1.71 -0.43
C ASP A 115 -6.18 0.20 -0.59
N TRP A 116 -5.61 -0.18 -1.74
CA TRP A 116 -5.45 -1.55 -2.21
C TRP A 116 -3.98 -1.98 -2.32
N THR A 117 -3.05 -1.23 -1.75
CA THR A 117 -1.61 -1.59 -1.76
C THR A 117 -1.35 -2.97 -1.18
N ASP A 118 -2.17 -3.42 -0.24
CA ASP A 118 -2.02 -4.72 0.44
C ASP A 118 -2.77 -5.87 -0.26
N ILE A 119 -3.21 -5.68 -1.51
CA ILE A 119 -3.94 -6.70 -2.28
C ILE A 119 -3.14 -8.01 -2.47
N GLY A 120 -1.82 -7.96 -2.32
CA GLY A 120 -0.95 -9.13 -2.27
C GLY A 120 -1.33 -10.16 -1.20
N LYS A 121 -2.01 -9.76 -0.12
CA LYS A 121 -2.54 -10.68 0.89
C LYS A 121 -3.56 -11.68 0.31
N VAL A 122 -4.38 -11.20 -0.64
CA VAL A 122 -5.34 -12.04 -1.37
C VAL A 122 -4.59 -13.00 -2.30
N ALA A 123 -3.56 -12.51 -2.99
CA ALA A 123 -2.71 -13.33 -3.85
C ALA A 123 -2.02 -14.47 -3.07
N THR A 124 -1.45 -14.18 -1.90
CA THR A 124 -0.82 -15.19 -1.03
C THR A 124 -1.82 -16.24 -0.54
N VAL A 125 -3.01 -15.84 -0.09
CA VAL A 125 -4.04 -16.80 0.31
C VAL A 125 -4.45 -17.67 -0.88
N ALA A 126 -4.65 -17.09 -2.07
CA ALA A 126 -4.97 -17.85 -3.28
C ALA A 126 -3.89 -18.90 -3.63
N GLN A 127 -2.61 -18.54 -3.49
CA GLN A 127 -1.48 -19.47 -3.68
C GLN A 127 -1.50 -20.61 -2.64
N LEU A 128 -1.74 -20.30 -1.37
CA LEU A 128 -1.83 -21.30 -0.29
C LEU A 128 -3.01 -22.26 -0.48
N LEU A 129 -4.17 -21.74 -0.87
CA LEU A 129 -5.37 -22.55 -1.16
C LEU A 129 -5.13 -23.53 -2.33
N LYS A 130 -4.44 -23.08 -3.38
CA LYS A 130 -4.05 -23.95 -4.49
C LYS A 130 -3.02 -25.00 -4.05
N ARG A 131 -1.98 -24.57 -3.31
CA ARG A 131 -0.90 -25.45 -2.85
C ARG A 131 -1.39 -26.58 -1.93
N THR A 132 -2.38 -26.31 -1.10
CA THR A 132 -2.97 -27.29 -0.17
C THR A 132 -4.04 -28.18 -0.80
N GLY A 133 -4.44 -27.90 -2.05
CA GLY A 133 -5.50 -28.63 -2.76
C GLY A 133 -6.93 -28.23 -2.37
N LEU A 134 -7.11 -27.26 -1.47
CA LEU A 134 -8.42 -26.68 -1.13
C LEU A 134 -9.09 -25.97 -2.32
N TRP A 135 -8.27 -25.50 -3.26
CA TRP A 135 -8.69 -25.06 -4.58
C TRP A 135 -8.04 -25.91 -5.67
N GLN A 136 -8.84 -26.24 -6.67
CA GLN A 136 -8.34 -26.77 -7.93
C GLN A 136 -8.08 -25.60 -8.90
N GLU A 137 -7.52 -25.90 -10.07
CA GLU A 137 -7.24 -24.87 -11.08
C GLU A 137 -8.50 -24.07 -11.47
N LYS A 138 -9.67 -24.70 -11.43
CA LYS A 138 -10.95 -24.04 -11.72
C LYS A 138 -11.20 -22.87 -10.77
N GLU A 139 -11.07 -23.04 -9.46
CA GLU A 139 -11.28 -21.98 -8.48
C GLU A 139 -10.17 -20.93 -8.56
N ALA A 140 -8.91 -21.38 -8.64
CA ALA A 140 -7.76 -20.48 -8.75
C ALA A 140 -7.84 -19.58 -10.00
N SER A 141 -8.39 -20.09 -11.12
CA SER A 141 -8.56 -19.32 -12.35
C SER A 141 -9.52 -18.15 -12.22
N LYS A 142 -10.51 -18.21 -11.32
CA LYS A 142 -11.47 -17.12 -11.09
C LYS A 142 -10.80 -15.92 -10.42
N ILE A 143 -9.95 -16.16 -9.42
CA ILE A 143 -9.18 -15.08 -8.77
C ILE A 143 -8.13 -14.51 -9.71
N ARG A 144 -7.46 -15.38 -10.48
CA ARG A 144 -6.53 -14.93 -11.51
C ARG A 144 -7.22 -14.05 -12.56
N LEU A 145 -8.45 -14.38 -12.98
CA LEU A 145 -9.24 -13.54 -13.87
C LEU A 145 -9.56 -12.19 -13.24
N TRP A 146 -10.05 -12.15 -11.99
CA TRP A 146 -10.32 -10.90 -11.29
C TRP A 146 -9.07 -10.00 -11.20
N PHE A 147 -7.91 -10.59 -10.90
CA PHE A 147 -6.64 -9.85 -10.87
C PHE A 147 -6.18 -9.37 -12.24
N GLU A 148 -6.42 -10.14 -13.30
CA GLU A 148 -6.13 -9.72 -14.68
C GLU A 148 -7.01 -8.52 -15.08
N GLU A 149 -8.32 -8.58 -14.77
CA GLU A 149 -9.26 -7.48 -15.02
C GLU A 149 -8.88 -6.22 -14.21
N TYR A 150 -8.52 -6.38 -12.94
CA TYR A 150 -8.06 -5.26 -12.10
C TYR A 150 -6.74 -4.68 -12.60
N TYR A 151 -5.81 -5.53 -13.04
CA TYR A 151 -4.54 -5.09 -13.61
C TYR A 151 -4.74 -4.30 -14.92
N VAL A 152 -5.63 -4.76 -15.80
CA VAL A 152 -5.99 -4.03 -17.02
C VAL A 152 -6.62 -2.69 -16.67
N TRP A 153 -7.57 -2.64 -15.72
CA TRP A 153 -8.14 -1.38 -15.25
C TRP A 153 -7.04 -0.46 -14.66
N LEU A 154 -6.18 -0.98 -13.79
CA LEU A 154 -5.13 -0.22 -13.12
C LEU A 154 -4.15 0.42 -14.10
N THR A 155 -3.81 -0.26 -15.20
CA THR A 155 -2.79 0.21 -16.15
C THR A 155 -3.37 1.00 -17.33
N THR A 156 -4.67 0.89 -17.61
CA THR A 156 -5.27 1.49 -18.80
C THR A 156 -6.32 2.57 -18.52
N SER A 157 -6.95 2.55 -17.34
CA SER A 157 -7.96 3.53 -16.93
C SER A 157 -7.38 4.93 -16.75
N GLU A 158 -8.25 5.95 -16.78
CA GLU A 158 -7.87 7.33 -16.48
C GLU A 158 -7.30 7.47 -15.07
N PHE A 159 -7.96 6.88 -14.07
CA PHE A 159 -7.50 6.89 -12.67
C PHE A 159 -6.17 6.18 -12.48
N GLY A 160 -5.99 5.02 -13.11
CA GLY A 160 -4.73 4.31 -13.13
C GLY A 160 -3.55 5.15 -13.64
N LYS A 161 -3.71 5.72 -14.85
CA LYS A 161 -2.70 6.59 -15.46
C LYS A 161 -2.43 7.86 -14.63
N LEU A 162 -3.47 8.44 -14.02
CA LEU A 162 -3.31 9.61 -13.15
C LEU A 162 -2.53 9.28 -11.87
N GLU A 163 -2.79 8.11 -11.25
CA GLU A 163 -2.07 7.68 -10.06
C GLU A 163 -0.60 7.34 -10.38
N GLU A 164 -0.34 6.66 -11.50
CA GLU A 164 1.01 6.35 -11.97
C GLU A 164 1.89 7.61 -12.11
N THR A 165 1.31 8.71 -12.58
CA THR A 165 2.02 9.98 -12.79
C THR A 165 2.21 10.80 -11.52
N ARG A 166 1.70 10.36 -10.36
CA ARG A 166 1.91 11.09 -9.10
C ARG A 166 3.39 11.08 -8.73
N LYS A 167 3.89 12.26 -8.34
CA LYS A 167 5.30 12.48 -8.01
C LYS A 167 5.65 12.18 -6.54
N ASN A 168 4.66 11.82 -5.73
CA ASN A 168 4.81 11.55 -4.30
C ASN A 168 4.52 10.06 -4.02
N ASN A 169 4.37 9.70 -2.75
CA ASN A 169 4.09 8.35 -2.27
C ASN A 169 2.93 7.61 -2.97
N HIS A 170 1.99 8.32 -3.58
CA HIS A 170 0.94 7.68 -4.38
C HIS A 170 1.51 6.93 -5.59
N GLY A 171 2.43 7.54 -6.35
CA GLY A 171 3.06 6.90 -7.50
C GLY A 171 3.93 5.72 -7.10
N THR A 172 4.60 5.81 -5.95
CA THR A 172 5.39 4.71 -5.38
C THR A 172 4.49 3.54 -4.97
N ASN A 173 3.37 3.81 -4.31
CA ASN A 173 2.43 2.76 -3.92
C ASN A 173 1.68 2.14 -5.11
N TYR A 174 1.41 2.92 -6.16
CA TYR A 174 0.93 2.41 -7.45
C TYR A 174 1.92 1.40 -8.03
N ASP A 175 3.22 1.74 -8.11
CA ASP A 175 4.23 0.85 -8.67
C ASP A 175 4.37 -0.43 -7.85
N TYR A 176 4.32 -0.36 -6.52
CA TYR A 176 4.29 -1.54 -5.66
C TYR A 176 3.14 -2.49 -5.99
N GLN A 177 1.92 -1.95 -6.13
CA GLN A 177 0.75 -2.74 -6.46
C GLN A 177 0.86 -3.34 -7.88
N ALA A 178 1.25 -2.54 -8.86
CA ALA A 178 1.38 -2.97 -10.25
C ALA A 178 2.42 -4.08 -10.41
N ILE A 179 3.62 -3.92 -9.81
CA ILE A 179 4.69 -4.93 -9.86
C ILE A 179 4.25 -6.22 -9.18
N GLY A 180 3.58 -6.14 -8.02
CA GLY A 180 3.04 -7.32 -7.33
C GLY A 180 2.04 -8.09 -8.19
N LEU A 181 1.12 -7.38 -8.88
CA LEU A 181 0.18 -7.98 -9.82
C LEU A 181 0.88 -8.61 -11.02
N MET A 182 1.87 -7.93 -11.61
CA MET A 182 2.67 -8.49 -12.72
C MET A 182 3.34 -9.80 -12.30
N ILE A 183 3.94 -9.86 -11.11
CA ILE A 183 4.55 -11.08 -10.56
C ILE A 183 3.52 -12.19 -10.39
N TYR A 184 2.38 -11.89 -9.75
CA TYR A 184 1.33 -12.88 -9.52
C TYR A 184 0.76 -13.45 -10.82
N LEU A 185 0.54 -12.59 -11.82
CA LEU A 185 0.00 -12.95 -13.14
C LEU A 185 1.04 -13.54 -14.10
N GLY A 186 2.30 -13.71 -13.67
CA GLY A 186 3.37 -14.28 -14.49
C GLY A 186 3.95 -13.34 -15.56
N LYS A 187 3.67 -12.04 -15.48
CA LYS A 187 4.15 -10.98 -16.38
C LYS A 187 5.56 -10.51 -15.98
N LYS A 188 6.51 -11.44 -15.89
CA LYS A 188 7.85 -11.17 -15.34
C LYS A 188 8.66 -10.13 -16.15
N GLY A 189 8.50 -10.10 -17.48
CA GLY A 189 9.14 -9.09 -18.33
C GLY A 189 8.72 -7.66 -17.96
N ASP A 190 7.40 -7.43 -17.90
CA ASP A 190 6.79 -6.16 -17.50
C ASP A 190 7.25 -5.73 -16.10
N ALA A 191 7.32 -6.67 -15.15
CA ALA A 191 7.83 -6.40 -13.80
C ALA A 191 9.28 -5.90 -13.82
N ILE A 192 10.16 -6.52 -14.60
CA ILE A 192 11.57 -6.12 -14.73
C ILE A 192 11.69 -4.73 -15.37
N GLU A 193 10.90 -4.44 -16.40
CA GLU A 193 10.89 -3.12 -17.03
C GLU A 193 10.44 -2.04 -16.03
N LYS A 194 9.34 -2.28 -15.33
CA LYS A 194 8.79 -1.37 -14.32
C LYS A 194 9.78 -1.14 -13.16
N LEU A 195 10.42 -2.19 -12.66
CA LEU A 195 11.47 -2.11 -11.63
C LEU A 195 12.66 -1.24 -12.10
N ASN A 196 13.11 -1.39 -13.34
CA ASN A 196 14.17 -0.53 -13.87
C ASN A 196 13.70 0.93 -14.01
N ALA A 197 12.44 1.18 -14.38
CA ALA A 197 11.88 2.51 -14.43
C ALA A 197 11.81 3.17 -13.04
N VAL A 198 11.51 2.43 -11.97
CA VAL A 198 11.45 2.93 -10.58
C VAL A 198 12.73 3.66 -10.16
N LYS A 199 13.90 3.24 -10.67
CA LYS A 199 15.19 3.91 -10.43
C LYS A 199 15.12 5.40 -10.76
N THR A 200 14.53 5.77 -11.89
CA THR A 200 14.45 7.17 -12.33
C THR A 200 13.12 7.83 -11.98
N THR A 201 12.00 7.12 -12.10
CA THR A 201 10.65 7.70 -11.91
C THR A 201 10.25 7.85 -10.44
N ARG A 202 10.92 7.12 -9.53
CA ARG A 202 10.70 7.18 -8.08
C ARG A 202 11.95 7.59 -7.33
N ILE A 203 13.03 6.78 -7.34
CA ILE A 203 14.19 7.04 -6.50
C ILE A 203 14.84 8.39 -6.86
N ALA A 204 15.29 8.55 -8.10
CA ALA A 204 15.93 9.80 -8.54
C ALA A 204 14.99 11.01 -8.58
N ALA A 205 13.67 10.81 -8.66
CA ALA A 205 12.69 11.89 -8.79
C ALA A 205 12.06 12.34 -7.45
N GLN A 206 12.11 11.50 -6.40
CA GLN A 206 11.45 11.77 -5.12
C GLN A 206 12.42 11.96 -3.97
N ILE A 207 13.67 11.52 -4.12
CA ILE A 207 14.72 11.59 -3.09
C ILE A 207 15.78 12.57 -3.57
N GLU A 208 16.13 13.51 -2.71
CA GLU A 208 17.21 14.46 -2.93
C GLU A 208 18.58 13.85 -2.58
N PRO A 209 19.71 14.47 -2.98
CA PRO A 209 21.06 14.01 -2.65
C PRO A 209 21.31 13.75 -1.15
N ASP A 210 20.66 14.52 -0.28
CA ASP A 210 20.78 14.38 1.18
C ASP A 210 19.83 13.31 1.77
N GLY A 211 19.06 12.62 0.93
CA GLY A 211 18.06 11.63 1.30
C GLY A 211 16.69 12.22 1.67
N SER A 212 16.55 13.55 1.68
CA SER A 212 15.27 14.19 1.97
C SER A 212 14.23 13.86 0.88
N GLN A 213 12.96 13.87 1.28
CA GLN A 213 11.82 13.60 0.39
C GLN A 213 10.89 14.81 0.35
N PRO A 214 11.15 15.83 -0.50
CA PRO A 214 10.54 17.16 -0.36
C PRO A 214 9.01 17.17 -0.39
N LEU A 215 8.39 16.37 -1.27
CA LEU A 215 6.93 16.29 -1.37
C LEU A 215 6.27 15.64 -0.16
N GLU A 216 6.99 14.77 0.54
CA GLU A 216 6.53 14.16 1.79
C GLU A 216 6.77 15.08 2.99
N LEU A 217 7.91 15.78 3.00
CA LEU A 217 8.27 16.75 4.04
C LEU A 217 7.34 17.97 4.06
N ALA A 218 6.80 18.36 2.89
CA ALA A 218 5.83 19.45 2.77
C ALA A 218 4.45 19.15 3.40
N ARG A 219 4.19 17.88 3.79
CA ARG A 219 2.88 17.45 4.30
C ARG A 219 2.69 17.80 5.77
N THR A 220 1.44 17.89 6.19
CA THR A 220 1.07 18.11 7.61
C THR A 220 1.42 16.95 8.53
N LYS A 221 1.62 15.75 7.97
CA LYS A 221 2.05 14.53 8.68
C LYS A 221 3.41 14.07 8.14
N SER A 222 4.37 14.98 8.06
CA SER A 222 5.62 14.78 7.30
C SER A 222 6.39 13.53 7.72
N VAL A 223 6.47 13.21 9.02
CA VAL A 223 7.16 12.00 9.51
C VAL A 223 6.47 10.75 8.97
N ASN A 224 5.14 10.69 9.03
CA ASN A 224 4.37 9.58 8.48
C ASN A 224 4.60 9.42 6.97
N TYR A 225 4.56 10.52 6.22
CA TYR A 225 4.69 10.48 4.77
C TYR A 225 6.07 10.03 4.32
N SER A 226 7.15 10.60 4.91
CA SER A 226 8.52 10.24 4.56
C SER A 226 8.81 8.75 4.82
N VAL A 227 8.38 8.22 5.96
CA VAL A 227 8.66 6.82 6.29
C VAL A 227 7.75 5.83 5.54
N ASN A 228 6.51 6.21 5.22
CA ASN A 228 5.62 5.35 4.46
C ASN A 228 5.97 5.28 2.97
N ASN A 229 6.50 6.36 2.39
CA ASN A 229 7.03 6.32 1.03
C ASN A 229 8.26 5.40 0.96
N LEU A 230 9.17 5.51 1.94
CA LEU A 230 10.33 4.64 2.05
C LEU A 230 9.93 3.17 2.26
N TRP A 231 8.88 2.91 3.04
CA TRP A 231 8.31 1.57 3.17
C TRP A 231 7.79 1.03 1.83
N ALA A 232 7.16 1.86 1.00
CA ALA A 232 6.73 1.44 -0.33
C ALA A 232 7.92 1.11 -1.24
N LEU A 233 8.98 1.92 -1.24
CA LEU A 233 10.23 1.64 -1.98
C LEU A 233 10.86 0.33 -1.51
N ALA A 234 11.00 0.10 -0.21
CA ALA A 234 11.55 -1.13 0.33
C ALA A 234 10.77 -2.38 -0.11
N ARG A 235 9.43 -2.30 -0.13
CA ARG A 235 8.58 -3.40 -0.62
C ARG A 235 8.73 -3.64 -2.12
N ILE A 236 8.93 -2.58 -2.93
CA ILE A 236 9.25 -2.74 -4.37
C ILE A 236 10.60 -3.43 -4.53
N THR A 237 11.62 -3.00 -3.79
CA THR A 237 12.96 -3.61 -3.82
C THR A 237 12.92 -5.08 -3.44
N ASP A 238 12.18 -5.43 -2.39
CA ASP A 238 11.97 -6.82 -1.96
C ASP A 238 11.31 -7.68 -3.06
N LEU A 239 10.25 -7.17 -3.71
CA LEU A 239 9.66 -7.85 -4.87
C LEU A 239 10.68 -8.05 -6.01
N GLY A 240 11.51 -7.03 -6.27
CA GLY A 240 12.60 -7.09 -7.23
C GLY A 240 13.57 -8.22 -6.92
N ARG A 241 14.11 -8.26 -5.70
CA ARG A 241 15.09 -9.26 -5.24
C ARG A 241 14.55 -10.68 -5.25
N ARG A 242 13.30 -10.88 -4.79
CA ARG A 242 12.72 -12.23 -4.65
C ARG A 242 12.32 -12.86 -5.97
N HIS A 243 11.93 -12.06 -6.97
CA HIS A 243 11.32 -12.58 -8.20
C HIS A 243 12.07 -12.25 -9.48
N THR A 244 13.06 -11.35 -9.43
CA THR A 244 13.77 -10.82 -10.60
C THR A 244 15.26 -10.62 -10.30
N PRO A 245 16.10 -10.33 -11.30
CA PRO A 245 17.50 -9.96 -11.06
C PRO A 245 17.69 -8.48 -10.71
N VAL A 246 16.62 -7.69 -10.57
CA VAL A 246 16.71 -6.24 -10.30
C VAL A 246 16.71 -5.98 -8.81
N ASP A 247 17.81 -5.43 -8.31
CA ASP A 247 17.93 -4.86 -6.98
C ASP A 247 17.95 -3.32 -7.08
N LEU A 248 17.13 -2.66 -6.25
CA LEU A 248 17.07 -1.20 -6.18
C LEU A 248 17.98 -0.62 -5.10
N MET A 249 18.49 -1.44 -4.17
CA MET A 249 19.56 -0.98 -3.25
C MET A 249 20.86 -0.69 -3.99
N ASP A 250 21.13 -1.39 -5.10
CA ASP A 250 22.30 -1.17 -5.95
C ASP A 250 22.23 0.11 -6.78
N PHE A 251 21.12 0.86 -6.72
CA PHE A 251 20.93 2.07 -7.49
C PHE A 251 21.19 3.34 -6.67
N GLU A 252 22.14 4.13 -7.17
CA GLU A 252 22.34 5.52 -6.78
C GLU A 252 22.24 6.38 -8.05
N SER A 253 21.46 7.46 -7.98
CA SER A 253 21.44 8.43 -9.08
C SER A 253 22.78 9.17 -9.20
N LYS A 254 23.04 9.81 -10.34
CA LYS A 254 24.22 10.68 -10.54
C LYS A 254 24.43 11.74 -9.44
N HIS A 255 23.36 12.11 -8.73
CA HIS A 255 23.37 13.16 -7.71
C HIS A 255 23.28 12.62 -6.28
N GLY A 256 23.35 11.31 -6.05
CA GLY A 256 23.35 10.73 -4.70
C GLY A 256 21.99 10.28 -4.16
N ALA A 257 20.90 10.49 -4.91
CA ALA A 257 19.59 9.96 -4.53
C ALA A 257 19.60 8.42 -4.53
N SER A 258 19.33 7.81 -3.38
CA SER A 258 19.23 6.36 -3.18
C SER A 258 18.28 6.02 -2.02
N ILE A 259 17.88 4.76 -1.91
CA ILE A 259 17.08 4.27 -0.76
C ILE A 259 17.90 4.40 0.54
N GLU A 260 19.20 4.10 0.48
CA GLU A 260 20.12 4.24 1.62
C GLU A 260 20.24 5.69 2.09
N ALA A 261 20.33 6.65 1.17
CA ALA A 261 20.35 8.07 1.50
C ALA A 261 19.06 8.46 2.24
N ALA A 262 17.89 8.02 1.76
CA ALA A 262 16.61 8.31 2.41
C ALA A 262 16.44 7.66 3.79
N MET A 263 17.00 6.45 4.00
CA MET A 263 17.07 5.84 5.33
C MET A 263 17.97 6.66 6.25
N SER A 264 19.16 7.00 5.78
CA SER A 264 20.17 7.76 6.52
C SER A 264 19.71 9.17 6.89
N PHE A 265 18.91 9.82 6.03
CA PHE A 265 18.31 11.13 6.31
C PHE A 265 17.49 11.12 7.60
N LEU A 266 16.76 10.04 7.90
CA LEU A 266 15.87 9.97 9.07
C LEU A 266 16.61 9.69 10.38
N VAL A 267 17.79 9.05 10.33
CA VAL A 267 18.52 8.56 11.52
C VAL A 267 18.86 9.68 12.51
N PRO A 268 19.48 10.81 12.12
CA PRO A 268 19.81 11.87 13.09
C PRO A 268 18.58 12.49 13.77
N TYR A 269 17.42 12.50 13.12
CA TYR A 269 16.18 12.98 13.74
C TYR A 269 15.60 11.97 14.72
N ILE A 270 15.70 10.68 14.41
CA ILE A 270 15.27 9.60 15.30
C ILE A 270 16.17 9.53 16.54
N LEU A 271 17.47 9.75 16.41
CA LEU A 271 18.40 9.76 17.54
C LEU A 271 18.36 11.05 18.36
N GLY A 272 17.59 12.05 17.93
CA GLY A 272 17.50 13.35 18.61
C GLY A 272 18.71 14.27 18.38
N GLU A 273 19.60 13.93 17.46
CA GLU A 273 20.76 14.74 17.08
C GLU A 273 20.35 15.96 16.26
N LYS A 274 19.23 15.87 15.53
CA LYS A 274 18.62 16.97 14.78
C LYS A 274 17.16 17.16 15.16
N MET A 275 16.72 18.42 15.20
CA MET A 275 15.31 18.77 15.39
C MET A 275 14.54 18.69 14.07
N TRP A 276 13.36 18.08 14.12
CA TRP A 276 12.45 17.99 12.98
C TRP A 276 11.66 19.28 12.81
N ASN A 277 11.93 20.05 11.75
CA ASN A 277 11.36 21.38 11.54
C ASN A 277 10.09 21.38 10.66
N TRP A 278 9.66 20.23 10.15
CA TRP A 278 8.44 20.10 9.33
C TRP A 278 7.22 19.73 10.18
N LYS A 279 6.03 19.89 9.60
CA LYS A 279 4.75 19.68 10.31
C LYS A 279 4.50 18.20 10.59
N GLN A 280 4.15 17.89 11.84
CA GLN A 280 3.62 16.59 12.22
C GLN A 280 2.42 16.77 13.17
N ILE A 281 1.22 16.92 12.59
CA ILE A 281 0.00 17.29 13.34
C ILE A 281 -0.69 16.10 14.04
N THR A 282 -0.20 14.86 13.85
CA THR A 282 -0.80 13.65 14.43
C THR A 282 0.23 12.82 15.19
N GLY A 283 -0.24 11.90 16.05
CA GLY A 283 0.63 11.01 16.83
C GLY A 283 1.42 11.71 17.94
N GLY A 284 0.93 12.87 18.38
CA GLY A 284 1.54 13.64 19.47
C GLY A 284 2.79 14.44 19.09
N GLY A 285 3.00 14.71 17.79
CA GLY A 285 4.09 15.57 17.30
C GLY A 285 5.21 14.79 16.60
N ALA A 286 6.19 15.54 16.07
CA ALA A 286 7.29 14.98 15.29
C ALA A 286 8.15 14.01 16.11
N GLU A 287 8.58 14.43 17.30
CA GLU A 287 9.40 13.62 18.20
C GLU A 287 8.75 12.27 18.52
N LYS A 288 7.49 12.27 18.97
CA LYS A 288 6.76 11.03 19.27
C LYS A 288 6.59 10.14 18.04
N GLN A 289 6.35 10.70 16.86
CA GLN A 289 6.22 9.90 15.65
C GLN A 289 7.55 9.38 15.12
N LEU A 290 8.65 10.10 15.32
CA LEU A 290 9.98 9.61 15.00
C LEU A 290 10.29 8.36 15.83
N GLN A 291 9.95 8.37 17.11
CA GLN A 291 10.15 7.21 18.00
C GLN A 291 9.15 6.06 17.74
N ASN A 292 7.85 6.35 17.73
CA ASN A 292 6.82 5.31 17.77
C ASN A 292 6.51 4.71 16.38
N LEU A 293 6.81 5.46 15.31
CA LEU A 293 6.53 5.06 13.94
C LEU A 293 7.80 4.95 13.10
N ALA A 294 8.60 6.02 13.02
CA ALA A 294 9.69 6.07 12.04
C ALA A 294 10.80 5.08 12.38
N ALA A 295 11.29 5.09 13.61
CA ALA A 295 12.34 4.20 14.08
C ALA A 295 12.04 2.69 13.89
N PRO A 296 10.90 2.16 14.39
CA PRO A 296 10.60 0.74 14.17
C PRO A 296 10.38 0.42 12.69
N LYS A 297 9.89 1.38 11.88
CA LYS A 297 9.71 1.17 10.44
C LYS A 297 11.04 1.17 9.69
N ILE A 298 12.01 2.02 10.06
CA ILE A 298 13.35 2.04 9.45
C ILE A 298 14.08 0.73 9.70
N ASN A 299 14.04 0.22 10.93
CA ASN A 299 14.62 -1.09 11.19
C ASN A 299 13.88 -2.22 10.46
N LYS A 300 12.54 -2.14 10.36
CA LYS A 300 11.76 -3.08 9.55
C LYS A 300 12.19 -3.06 8.09
N ILE A 301 12.44 -1.87 7.52
CA ILE A 301 12.96 -1.70 6.15
C ILE A 301 14.33 -2.35 6.02
N ALA A 302 15.26 -2.05 6.93
CA ALA A 302 16.59 -2.65 6.91
C ALA A 302 16.51 -4.19 6.91
N LEU A 303 15.74 -4.76 7.85
CA LEU A 303 15.58 -6.21 7.96
C LEU A 303 14.93 -6.84 6.72
N LEU A 304 13.88 -6.21 6.15
CA LEU A 304 13.27 -6.68 4.90
C LEU A 304 14.29 -6.73 3.75
N LEU A 305 15.20 -5.77 3.74
CA LEU A 305 16.27 -5.65 2.75
C LEU A 305 17.55 -6.41 3.16
N GLY A 306 17.50 -7.29 4.16
CA GLY A 306 18.67 -8.06 4.59
C GLY A 306 19.81 -7.23 5.17
N GLU A 307 19.56 -5.97 5.49
CA GLU A 307 20.50 -5.05 6.12
C GLU A 307 20.39 -5.14 7.66
N LYS A 308 21.45 -4.72 8.35
CA LYS A 308 21.41 -4.60 9.82
C LYS A 308 20.46 -3.47 10.23
N PRO A 309 19.72 -3.60 11.33
CA PRO A 309 19.01 -2.48 11.94
C PRO A 309 19.93 -1.27 12.09
N LEU A 310 19.42 -0.08 11.74
CA LEU A 310 20.19 1.16 11.83
C LEU A 310 20.11 1.79 13.24
N ILE A 311 19.16 1.35 14.05
CA ILE A 311 18.88 1.93 15.37
C ILE A 311 18.77 0.80 16.41
N ASP A 312 19.80 0.69 17.26
CA ASP A 312 19.94 -0.39 18.24
C ASP A 312 19.13 -0.17 19.53
N THR A 313 18.70 1.06 19.82
CA THR A 313 18.15 1.46 21.13
C THR A 313 16.65 1.26 21.30
N ILE A 314 15.94 0.84 20.25
CA ILE A 314 14.48 0.69 20.23
C ILE A 314 14.18 -0.77 20.03
N SER A 315 13.27 -1.36 20.82
CA SER A 315 12.87 -2.78 20.67
C SER A 315 12.50 -3.08 19.22
N VAL A 316 13.46 -3.65 18.49
CA VAL A 316 13.41 -3.80 17.02
C VAL A 316 12.53 -4.97 16.61
N TYR A 317 12.27 -5.89 17.54
CA TYR A 317 11.84 -7.25 17.26
C TYR A 317 10.32 -7.43 17.13
N GLU A 318 9.51 -6.36 17.24
CA GLU A 318 8.04 -6.51 17.28
C GLU A 318 7.32 -6.31 15.94
N LYS A 319 7.97 -5.95 14.82
CA LYS A 319 7.22 -5.45 13.64
C LYS A 319 7.58 -5.99 12.25
N LEU A 320 8.61 -6.81 12.09
CA LEU A 320 8.72 -7.63 10.87
C LEU A 320 7.86 -8.86 11.07
N SER A 321 6.73 -8.91 10.39
CA SER A 321 5.85 -10.06 10.44
C SER A 321 6.28 -11.07 9.38
N ALA A 322 6.04 -12.36 9.63
CA ALA A 322 6.21 -13.36 8.58
C ALA A 322 5.35 -13.03 7.33
N ALA A 323 4.28 -12.25 7.48
CA ALA A 323 3.42 -11.83 6.37
C ALA A 323 4.15 -10.90 5.39
N ASP A 324 5.09 -10.07 5.87
CA ASP A 324 5.87 -9.19 4.99
C ASP A 324 6.74 -10.00 4.00
N VAL A 325 7.22 -11.18 4.41
CA VAL A 325 8.06 -12.07 3.60
C VAL A 325 7.23 -13.06 2.78
N MET A 326 6.06 -13.46 3.27
CA MET A 326 5.18 -14.42 2.59
C MET A 326 4.26 -13.78 1.53
N THR A 327 4.20 -12.45 1.46
CA THR A 327 3.37 -11.78 0.46
C THR A 327 3.98 -11.94 -0.94
N TYR A 328 3.18 -12.47 -1.89
CA TYR A 328 3.64 -12.96 -3.20
C TYR A 328 4.72 -14.03 -3.05
N ALA A 329 4.39 -15.18 -2.46
CA ALA A 329 5.35 -16.27 -2.34
C ALA A 329 5.81 -16.71 -3.75
N PRO A 330 7.12 -17.01 -3.95
CA PRO A 330 7.59 -17.62 -5.18
C PRO A 330 6.81 -18.92 -5.47
N TYR A 331 6.48 -19.13 -6.75
CA TYR A 331 5.79 -20.33 -7.22
C TYR A 331 6.64 -21.59 -7.05
#